data_AF-A0A3S0X7L8-F1
#
_entry.id   AF-A0A3S0X7L8-F1
#
_cell.length_a   1.000
_cell.length_b   1.000
_cell.length_c   1.000
_cell.angle_alpha   90.00
_cell.angle_beta   90.00
_cell.angle_gamma   90.00
#
_symmetry.space_group_name_H-M   'P 1'
#
loop_
_entity.id
_entity.type
_entity.pdbx_description
1 polymer ?
#
loop_
_entity_poly.entity_id
_entity_poly.type
_entity_poly.pdbx_seq_one_letter_code
_entity_poly.pdbx_strand_id
1 'polypeptide(L)'
;MIRLSKLTDYAIVVLSEMARHAGTVHTVSVLAERTGVPAPTVAKLMKALTPAGLTTSQRGAAGGYALNRPADAISIAEIITALDGPIALTACVDGAESQCGVERLCPMRGGWEKVNRAIRGALEQVTLADMMVPVLFPAPAAAPSHVVDAPAARPAH
;
A
#
# COMPACT_ATOMS: atom_id res chain seq x y z
N MET A 1 14.18 -11.62 0.15
CA MET A 1 12.76 -11.90 -0.14
C MET A 1 11.97 -10.74 0.41
N ILE A 2 11.20 -10.02 -0.42
CA ILE A 2 10.29 -8.98 0.07
C ILE A 2 9.24 -9.67 0.92
N ARG A 3 9.17 -9.32 2.20
CA ARG A 3 8.20 -9.87 3.13
C ARG A 3 7.66 -8.72 3.97
N LEU A 4 6.37 -8.46 3.84
CA LEU A 4 5.68 -7.49 4.69
C LEU A 4 5.57 -8.03 6.12
N SER A 5 5.55 -7.12 7.08
CA SER A 5 5.33 -7.54 8.47
C SER A 5 3.88 -8.00 8.66
N LYS A 6 3.68 -8.91 9.64
CA LYS A 6 2.32 -9.24 10.09
C LYS A 6 1.55 -8.01 10.57
N LEU A 7 2.27 -6.97 11.00
CA LEU A 7 1.65 -5.74 11.46
C LEU A 7 0.99 -5.01 10.29
N THR A 8 1.63 -4.97 9.13
CA THR A 8 1.05 -4.45 7.88
C THR A 8 -0.20 -5.23 7.46
N ASP A 9 -0.17 -6.57 7.51
CA ASP A 9 -1.34 -7.40 7.21
C ASP A 9 -2.53 -7.06 8.14
N TYR A 10 -2.27 -6.97 9.44
CA TYR A 10 -3.30 -6.61 10.42
C TYR A 10 -3.79 -5.17 10.25
N ALA A 11 -2.93 -4.25 9.83
CA ALA A 11 -3.33 -2.88 9.55
C ALA A 11 -4.36 -2.81 8.42
N ILE A 12 -4.14 -3.55 7.33
CA ILE A 12 -5.06 -3.59 6.20
C ILE A 12 -6.43 -4.13 6.65
N VAL A 13 -6.46 -5.18 7.46
CA VAL A 13 -7.72 -5.73 8.02
C VAL A 13 -8.44 -4.70 8.88
N VAL A 14 -7.73 -4.06 9.81
CA VAL A 14 -8.32 -3.07 10.73
C VAL A 14 -8.80 -1.83 9.99
N LEU A 15 -8.02 -1.29 9.06
CA LEU A 15 -8.39 -0.13 8.26
C LEU A 15 -9.57 -0.44 7.33
N SER A 16 -9.64 -1.67 6.79
CA SER A 16 -10.79 -2.11 5.98
C SER A 16 -12.08 -2.15 6.79
N GLU A 17 -12.02 -2.62 8.04
CA GLU A 17 -13.18 -2.63 8.95
C GLU A 17 -13.62 -1.21 9.31
N MET A 18 -12.68 -0.30 9.52
CA MET A 18 -12.97 1.13 9.72
C MET A 18 -13.61 1.74 8.47
N ALA A 19 -13.11 1.40 7.27
CA ALA A 19 -13.61 1.89 5.99
C ALA A 19 -15.05 1.45 5.71
N ARG A 20 -15.43 0.22 6.08
CA ARG A 20 -16.82 -0.27 5.98
C ARG A 20 -17.81 0.56 6.80
N HIS A 21 -17.33 1.23 7.84
CA HIS A 21 -18.10 2.06 8.74
C HIS A 21 -17.59 3.51 8.69
N ALA A 22 -17.33 4.01 7.48
CA ALA A 22 -16.82 5.35 7.27
C ALA A 22 -17.68 6.42 7.95
N GLY A 23 -17.05 7.50 8.43
CA GLY A 23 -17.72 8.59 9.15
C GLY A 23 -18.05 8.28 10.62
N THR A 24 -17.66 7.12 11.15
CA THR A 24 -17.83 6.77 12.56
C THR A 24 -16.49 6.65 13.29
N VAL A 25 -16.53 6.81 14.61
CA VAL A 25 -15.37 6.60 15.50
C VAL A 25 -15.38 5.18 16.05
N HIS A 26 -14.21 4.57 16.11
CA HIS A 26 -14.03 3.19 16.55
C HIS A 26 -13.06 3.13 17.74
N THR A 27 -13.45 2.44 18.80
CA THR A 27 -12.52 2.16 19.91
C THR A 27 -11.61 0.99 19.53
N VAL A 28 -10.47 0.89 20.22
CA VAL A 28 -9.55 -0.26 20.07
C VAL A 28 -10.26 -1.57 20.40
N SER A 29 -11.14 -1.58 21.42
CA SER A 29 -11.88 -2.79 21.82
C SER A 29 -12.84 -3.26 20.72
N VAL A 30 -13.60 -2.33 20.12
CA VAL A 30 -14.55 -2.65 19.04
C VAL A 30 -13.81 -3.17 17.81
N LEU A 31 -12.70 -2.51 17.42
CA LEU A 31 -11.89 -2.98 16.29
C LEU A 31 -11.30 -4.37 16.54
N ALA A 32 -10.81 -4.63 17.75
CA ALA A 32 -10.28 -5.94 18.11
C ALA A 32 -11.35 -7.04 18.06
N GLU A 33 -12.54 -6.76 18.57
CA GLU A 33 -13.68 -7.67 18.54
C GLU A 33 -14.10 -8.01 17.11
N ARG A 34 -14.25 -6.99 16.24
CA ARG A 34 -14.74 -7.19 14.87
C ARG A 34 -13.74 -7.82 13.92
N THR A 35 -12.45 -7.59 14.14
CA THR A 35 -11.38 -8.07 13.25
C THR A 35 -10.70 -9.34 13.75
N GLY A 36 -10.87 -9.69 15.03
CA GLY A 36 -10.12 -10.75 15.70
C GLY A 36 -8.65 -10.40 15.96
N VAL A 37 -8.19 -9.19 15.61
CA VAL A 37 -6.82 -8.74 15.89
C VAL A 37 -6.73 -8.37 17.37
N PRO A 38 -5.71 -8.85 18.12
CA PRO A 38 -5.60 -8.57 19.55
C PRO A 38 -5.57 -7.06 19.84
N ALA A 39 -6.30 -6.62 20.87
CA ALA A 39 -6.39 -5.20 21.25
C ALA A 39 -5.03 -4.50 21.44
N PRO A 40 -3.99 -5.11 22.03
CA PRO A 40 -2.66 -4.50 22.09
C PRO A 40 -2.04 -4.24 20.72
N THR A 41 -2.29 -5.13 19.75
CA THR A 41 -1.85 -4.98 18.37
C THR A 41 -2.62 -3.85 17.70
N VAL A 42 -3.95 -3.79 17.85
CA VAL A 42 -4.76 -2.68 17.33
C VAL A 42 -4.30 -1.33 17.90
N ALA A 43 -4.03 -1.25 19.21
CA ALA A 43 -3.50 -0.03 19.82
C ALA A 43 -2.14 0.36 19.25
N LYS A 44 -1.25 -0.62 19.02
CA LYS A 44 0.05 -0.40 18.38
C LYS A 44 -0.11 0.12 16.95
N LEU A 45 -1.05 -0.44 16.18
CA LEU A 45 -1.39 0.02 14.84
C LEU A 45 -1.85 1.47 14.86
N MET A 46 -2.81 1.81 15.71
CA MET A 46 -3.32 3.18 15.80
C MET A 46 -2.22 4.19 16.15
N LYS A 47 -1.30 3.82 17.05
CA LYS A 47 -0.15 4.66 17.42
C LYS A 47 0.79 4.93 16.24
N ALA A 48 0.96 3.98 15.31
CA ALA A 48 1.80 4.15 14.12
C ALA A 48 1.07 4.87 12.98
N LEU A 49 -0.22 4.57 12.78
CA LEU A 49 -1.02 5.08 11.65
C LEU A 49 -1.51 6.53 11.84
N THR A 50 -1.72 6.96 13.08
CA THR A 50 -2.16 8.33 13.40
C THR A 50 -1.13 9.39 12.98
N PRO A 51 0.17 9.32 13.38
CA PRO A 51 1.16 10.30 12.93
C PRO A 51 1.45 10.23 11.43
N ALA A 52 1.19 9.08 10.79
CA ALA A 52 1.26 8.94 9.33
C ALA A 52 0.05 9.57 8.60
N GLY A 53 -0.92 10.14 9.32
CA GLY A 53 -2.09 10.79 8.73
C GLY A 53 -3.10 9.84 8.09
N LEU A 54 -3.03 8.54 8.40
CA LEU A 54 -3.96 7.52 7.90
C LEU A 54 -5.22 7.43 8.79
N THR A 55 -5.05 7.65 10.08
CA THR A 55 -6.14 7.72 11.06
C THR A 55 -6.10 9.02 11.84
N THR A 56 -7.24 9.41 12.40
CA THR A 56 -7.36 10.49 13.37
C THR A 56 -7.80 9.93 14.71
N SER A 57 -7.39 10.57 15.80
CA SER A 57 -7.81 10.20 17.15
C SER A 57 -8.71 11.28 17.75
N GLN A 58 -9.81 10.87 18.38
CA GLN A 58 -10.71 11.74 19.13
C GLN A 58 -10.60 11.39 20.61
N ARG A 59 -10.46 12.42 21.46
CA ARG A 59 -10.35 12.25 22.93
C ARG A 59 -11.72 12.34 23.60
N GLY A 60 -11.84 11.79 24.81
CA GLY A 60 -13.03 11.85 25.64
C GLY A 60 -13.69 10.49 25.88
N ALA A 61 -14.80 10.48 26.64
CA ALA A 61 -15.52 9.25 27.01
C ALA A 61 -16.12 8.50 25.80
N ALA A 62 -16.41 9.21 24.70
CA ALA A 62 -16.81 8.67 23.41
C ALA A 62 -15.68 8.71 22.36
N GLY A 63 -14.42 8.83 22.82
CA GLY A 63 -13.25 8.92 21.96
C GLY A 63 -12.91 7.62 21.24
N GLY A 64 -12.06 7.71 20.23
CA GLY A 64 -11.70 6.58 19.38
C GLY A 64 -10.88 7.01 18.18
N TYR A 65 -10.89 6.19 17.14
CA TYR A 65 -10.17 6.40 15.90
C TYR A 65 -11.12 6.41 14.71
N ALA A 66 -10.84 7.26 13.74
CA ALA A 66 -11.51 7.26 12.45
C ALA A 66 -10.47 7.29 11.33
N LEU A 67 -10.84 6.86 10.12
CA LEU A 67 -10.00 7.10 8.95
C LEU A 67 -9.90 8.60 8.72
N ASN A 68 -8.71 9.09 8.38
CA ASN A 68 -8.50 10.50 8.11
C ASN A 68 -9.07 10.91 6.74
N ARG A 69 -9.20 9.95 5.82
CA ARG A 69 -9.70 10.15 4.46
C ARG A 69 -10.33 8.86 3.91
N PRO A 70 -11.14 8.95 2.84
CA PRO A 70 -11.76 7.79 2.20
C PRO A 70 -10.75 6.70 1.79
N ALA A 71 -11.21 5.44 1.73
CA ALA A 71 -10.36 4.28 1.48
C ALA A 71 -9.77 4.23 0.05
N ASP A 72 -10.44 4.84 -0.92
CA ASP A 72 -9.96 5.01 -2.30
C ASP A 72 -8.81 6.04 -2.42
N ALA A 73 -8.63 6.88 -1.42
CA ALA A 73 -7.50 7.80 -1.36
C ALA A 73 -6.27 7.18 -0.69
N ILE A 74 -6.42 6.10 0.10
CA ILE A 74 -5.33 5.50 0.88
C ILE A 74 -4.64 4.41 0.07
N SER A 75 -3.38 4.63 -0.32
CA SER A 75 -2.60 3.59 -1.01
C SER A 75 -2.01 2.56 -0.05
N ILE A 76 -1.78 1.34 -0.54
CA ILE A 76 -1.09 0.30 0.22
C ILE A 76 0.38 0.68 0.47
N ALA A 77 1.01 1.40 -0.45
CA ALA A 77 2.35 1.94 -0.24
C ALA A 77 2.46 2.84 1.00
N GLU A 78 1.44 3.66 1.28
CA GLU A 78 1.41 4.51 2.48
C GLU A 78 1.26 3.69 3.77
N ILE A 79 0.41 2.66 3.76
CA ILE A 79 0.25 1.75 4.91
C ILE A 79 1.56 1.01 5.20
N ILE A 80 2.21 0.47 4.16
CA ILE A 80 3.51 -0.19 4.28
C ILE A 80 4.54 0.80 4.84
N THR A 81 4.62 2.00 4.27
CA THR A 81 5.61 2.99 4.69
C THR A 81 5.42 3.42 6.15
N ALA A 82 4.17 3.52 6.62
CA ALA A 82 3.85 3.87 8.00
C ALA A 82 4.28 2.81 9.03
N LEU A 83 4.41 1.53 8.63
CA LEU A 83 4.62 0.41 9.55
C LEU A 83 5.98 -0.26 9.40
N ASP A 84 6.42 -0.45 8.16
CA ASP A 84 7.63 -1.17 7.79
C ASP A 84 8.75 -0.21 7.34
N GLY A 85 8.44 1.08 7.19
CA GLY A 85 9.38 2.09 6.69
C GLY A 85 9.44 2.15 5.15
N PRO A 86 10.38 2.92 4.58
CA PRO A 86 10.43 3.15 3.15
C PRO A 86 10.56 1.84 2.34
N ILE A 87 9.79 1.73 1.26
CA ILE A 87 9.89 0.60 0.32
C ILE A 87 11.22 0.71 -0.45
N ALA A 88 12.21 -0.07 -0.03
CA ALA A 88 13.54 -0.16 -0.63
C ALA A 88 13.97 -1.63 -0.71
N LEU A 89 14.22 -2.13 -1.92
CA LEU A 89 14.61 -3.53 -2.15
C LEU A 89 16.05 -3.84 -1.75
N THR A 90 16.94 -2.86 -1.88
CA THR A 90 18.37 -2.99 -1.63
C THR A 90 18.91 -1.71 -1.00
N ALA A 91 20.14 -1.75 -0.49
CA ALA A 91 20.80 -0.58 0.12
C ALA A 91 21.30 0.47 -0.91
N CYS A 92 20.98 0.29 -2.20
CA CYS A 92 21.45 1.16 -3.29
C CYS A 92 20.29 1.71 -4.13
N VAL A 93 19.10 1.78 -3.55
CA VAL A 93 17.90 2.34 -4.19
C VAL A 93 17.30 3.45 -3.32
N ASP A 94 16.47 4.28 -3.93
CA ASP A 94 15.79 5.37 -3.27
C ASP A 94 14.93 4.87 -2.10
N GLY A 95 15.06 5.56 -0.97
CA GLY A 95 14.41 5.19 0.30
C GLY A 95 15.20 4.20 1.16
N ALA A 96 16.36 3.70 0.72
CA ALA A 96 17.19 2.85 1.56
C ALA A 96 17.72 3.60 2.80
N GLU A 97 17.56 2.99 3.98
CA GLU A 97 18.06 3.55 5.25
C GLU A 97 19.58 3.34 5.43
N SER A 98 20.20 2.52 4.57
CA SER A 98 21.62 2.19 4.63
C SER A 98 22.27 2.37 3.26
N GLN A 99 23.57 2.70 3.25
CA GLN A 99 24.34 2.88 2.02
C GLN A 99 25.01 1.57 1.60
N CYS A 100 24.93 1.24 0.32
CA CYS A 100 25.65 0.12 -0.24
C CYS A 100 27.16 0.44 -0.37
N GLY A 101 27.99 -0.19 0.45
CA GLY A 101 29.45 0.06 0.48
C GLY A 101 30.19 -0.23 -0.85
N VAL A 102 29.58 -1.00 -1.75
CA VAL A 102 30.17 -1.35 -3.06
C VAL A 102 29.44 -0.70 -4.25
N GLU A 103 28.48 0.21 -4.01
CA GLU A 103 27.63 0.79 -5.07
C GLU A 103 28.44 1.34 -6.25
N ARG A 104 29.55 2.04 -5.97
CA ARG A 104 30.41 2.67 -6.98
C ARG A 104 31.03 1.68 -7.97
N LEU A 105 31.20 0.42 -7.57
CA LEU A 105 31.81 -0.64 -8.38
C LEU A 105 30.79 -1.71 -8.80
N CYS A 106 29.51 -1.54 -8.44
CA CYS A 106 28.48 -2.53 -8.69
C CYS A 106 27.98 -2.43 -10.14
N PRO A 107 28.11 -3.49 -10.97
CA PRO A 107 27.62 -3.48 -12.35
C PRO A 107 26.09 -3.42 -12.45
N MET A 108 25.38 -3.69 -11.35
CA MET A 108 23.92 -3.64 -11.27
C MET A 108 23.38 -2.26 -10.82
N ARG A 109 24.26 -1.27 -10.65
CA ARG A 109 23.89 0.10 -10.23
C ARG A 109 22.82 0.66 -11.17
N GLY A 110 21.77 1.26 -10.60
CA GLY A 110 20.64 1.80 -11.35
C GLY A 110 19.64 0.75 -11.88
N GLY A 111 20.06 -0.49 -12.09
CA GLY A 111 19.16 -1.59 -12.47
C GLY A 111 18.15 -1.89 -11.36
N TRP A 112 18.63 -2.01 -10.12
CA TRP A 112 17.76 -2.19 -8.95
C TRP A 112 16.81 -1.03 -8.72
N GLU A 113 17.23 0.19 -9.06
CA GLU A 113 16.43 1.40 -8.89
C GLU A 113 15.22 1.40 -9.84
N LYS A 114 15.41 0.92 -11.08
CA LYS A 114 14.28 0.67 -12.00
C LYS A 114 13.28 -0.35 -11.44
N VAL A 115 13.77 -1.43 -10.83
CA VAL A 115 12.92 -2.47 -10.21
C VAL A 115 12.20 -1.91 -8.99
N ASN A 116 12.89 -1.17 -8.12
CA ASN A 116 12.33 -0.55 -6.93
C ASN A 116 11.18 0.41 -7.29
N ARG A 117 11.38 1.26 -8.29
CA ARG A 117 10.32 2.15 -8.81
C ARG A 117 9.12 1.40 -9.34
N ALA A 118 9.33 0.31 -10.08
CA ALA A 118 8.22 -0.49 -10.61
C ALA A 118 7.37 -1.11 -9.48
N ILE A 119 8.02 -1.65 -8.44
CA ILE A 119 7.33 -2.23 -7.29
C ILE A 119 6.61 -1.16 -6.47
N ARG A 120 7.30 -0.06 -6.15
CA ARG A 120 6.69 1.07 -5.43
C ARG A 120 5.48 1.63 -6.19
N GLY A 121 5.64 1.90 -7.49
CA GLY A 121 4.56 2.39 -8.33
C GLY A 121 3.37 1.43 -8.36
N ALA A 122 3.60 0.13 -8.44
CA ALA A 122 2.52 -0.85 -8.36
C ALA A 122 1.78 -0.80 -7.00
N LEU A 123 2.49 -0.66 -5.89
CA LEU A 123 1.89 -0.57 -4.55
C LEU A 123 1.17 0.77 -4.32
N GLU A 124 1.59 1.85 -4.98
CA GLU A 124 0.94 3.17 -4.93
C GLU A 124 -0.39 3.18 -5.70
N GLN A 125 -0.54 2.34 -6.74
CA GLN A 125 -1.77 2.23 -7.51
C GLN A 125 -2.86 1.36 -6.84
N VAL A 126 -2.49 0.53 -5.86
CA VAL A 126 -3.46 -0.27 -5.10
C VAL A 126 -3.92 0.52 -3.89
N THR A 127 -5.22 0.71 -3.76
CA THR A 127 -5.85 1.43 -2.65
C THR A 127 -6.36 0.47 -1.58
N LEU A 128 -6.67 1.00 -0.38
CA LEU A 128 -7.37 0.25 0.65
C LEU A 128 -8.74 -0.22 0.16
N ALA A 129 -9.44 0.58 -0.65
CA ALA A 129 -10.71 0.19 -1.25
C ALA A 129 -10.57 -1.03 -2.18
N ASP A 130 -9.49 -1.11 -2.97
CA ASP A 130 -9.23 -2.28 -3.84
C ASP A 130 -9.03 -3.56 -3.02
N MET A 131 -8.41 -3.46 -1.85
CA MET A 131 -8.21 -4.60 -0.93
C MET A 131 -9.50 -5.07 -0.24
N MET A 132 -10.54 -4.22 -0.20
CA MET A 132 -11.83 -4.56 0.41
C MET A 132 -12.73 -5.38 -0.53
N VAL A 133 -12.47 -5.32 -1.84
CA VAL A 133 -13.21 -6.09 -2.84
C VAL A 133 -12.50 -7.41 -3.08
N PRO A 134 -13.16 -8.57 -2.91
CA PRO A 134 -12.58 -9.84 -3.31
C PRO A 134 -12.34 -9.82 -4.83
N VAL A 135 -11.09 -9.62 -5.24
CA VAL A 135 -10.69 -9.79 -6.63
C VAL A 135 -10.74 -11.28 -6.95
N LEU A 136 -11.79 -11.70 -7.66
CA LEU A 136 -11.76 -12.94 -8.43
C LEU A 136 -10.72 -12.73 -9.53
N PHE A 137 -9.49 -13.19 -9.31
CA PHE A 137 -8.39 -12.96 -10.23
C PHE A 137 -8.61 -13.72 -11.56
N PRO A 138 -8.38 -13.12 -12.76
CA PRO A 138 -8.30 -11.68 -13.08
C PRO A 138 -9.46 -11.20 -13.97
N ALA A 139 -9.89 -9.95 -13.78
CA ALA A 139 -10.56 -9.19 -14.84
C ALA A 139 -9.52 -8.88 -15.94
N PRO A 140 -9.84 -9.12 -17.24
CA PRO A 140 -8.88 -8.95 -18.32
C PRO A 140 -8.39 -7.50 -18.34
N ALA A 141 -7.07 -7.34 -18.40
CA ALA A 141 -6.46 -6.10 -18.79
C ALA A 141 -7.14 -5.64 -20.08
N ALA A 142 -7.71 -4.43 -20.10
CA ALA A 142 -7.91 -3.74 -21.36
C ALA A 142 -6.52 -3.62 -22.00
N ALA A 143 -6.22 -4.53 -22.91
CA ALA A 143 -4.96 -4.57 -23.61
C ALA A 143 -4.74 -3.20 -24.29
N PRO A 144 -3.50 -2.70 -24.35
CA PRO A 144 -3.20 -1.54 -25.19
C PRO A 144 -3.65 -1.87 -26.61
N SER A 145 -4.57 -1.05 -27.14
CA SER A 145 -4.96 -1.11 -28.55
C SER A 145 -3.76 -0.70 -29.40
N HIS A 146 -2.90 -1.67 -29.69
CA HIS A 146 -1.99 -1.58 -30.82
C HIS A 146 -2.84 -1.59 -32.08
N VAL A 147 -3.19 -0.39 -32.55
CA VAL A 147 -3.58 -0.18 -33.94
C VAL A 147 -2.34 -0.55 -34.76
N VAL A 148 -2.32 -1.76 -35.30
CA VAL A 148 -1.38 -2.12 -36.35
C VAL A 148 -1.93 -1.46 -37.60
N ASP A 149 -1.31 -0.37 -38.03
CA ASP A 149 -1.54 0.20 -39.36
C ASP A 149 -1.26 -0.90 -40.39
N ALA A 150 -2.27 -1.23 -41.18
CA ALA A 150 -2.14 -2.15 -42.30
C ALA A 150 -1.17 -1.55 -43.33
N PRO A 151 -0.20 -2.31 -43.86
CA PRO A 151 0.67 -1.80 -44.90
C PRO A 151 -0.15 -1.47 -46.16
N ALA A 152 0.04 -0.24 -46.67
CA ALA A 152 -0.60 0.25 -47.87
C ALA A 152 -0.38 -0.72 -49.05
N ALA A 153 -1.47 -1.15 -49.67
CA ALA A 153 -1.45 -1.95 -50.89
C ALA A 153 -0.70 -1.20 -52.00
N ARG A 154 0.36 -1.82 -52.54
CA ARG A 154 1.02 -1.34 -53.75
C ARG A 154 0.06 -1.47 -54.95
N PRO A 155 -0.04 -0.46 -55.82
CA PRO A 155 -0.80 -0.60 -57.06
C PRO A 155 -0.10 -1.59 -58.00
N ALA A 156 -0.88 -2.52 -58.56
CA ALA A 156 -0.44 -3.38 -59.64
C ALA A 156 -0.31 -2.55 -60.93
N HIS A 157 0.83 -2.69 -61.61
CA HIS A 157 1.05 -2.26 -62.98
C HIS A 157 0.53 -3.32 -63.96
#